data_AF-A0A0P0LN09-F1
#
_entry.id   AF-A0A0P0LN09-F1
#
_cell.length_a   1.000
_cell.length_b   1.000
_cell.length_c   1.000
_cell.angle_alpha   90.00
_cell.angle_beta   90.00
_cell.angle_gamma   90.00
#
_symmetry.space_group_name_H-M   'P 1'
#
loop_
_entity.id
_entity.type
_entity.pdbx_description
1 polymer ?
#
loop_
_entity_poly.entity_id
_entity_poly.type
_entity_poly.pdbx_seq_one_letter_code
_entity_poly.pdbx_strand_id
1 'polypeptide(L)'
;MKRKLFIALFFSFIAAAAYSQQQTTTINGYMVPVCVYKGDTIPAVQLPNVYIFRPLKFKNEKERREYYRLVRNVKKTLPLAREINRAVIETYEYIETLPDKKAREKHLKLVEKGLKEQYTPDYEEINLFTG
;
A
#
# COMPACT_ATOMS: atom_id res chain seq x y z
N MET A 1 45.97 14.00 41.72
CA MET A 1 44.79 13.40 41.06
C MET A 1 44.08 14.36 40.09
N LYS A 2 43.98 15.66 40.42
CA LYS A 2 43.29 16.67 39.60
C LYS A 2 43.79 16.78 38.14
N ARG A 3 45.11 16.69 37.88
CA ARG A 3 45.69 16.79 36.52
C ARG A 3 45.26 15.67 35.57
N LYS A 4 45.13 14.42 36.05
CA LYS A 4 44.64 13.30 35.24
C LYS A 4 43.14 13.43 34.93
N LEU A 5 42.38 14.02 35.86
CA LEU A 5 40.96 14.31 35.68
C LEU A 5 40.73 15.33 34.56
N PHE A 6 41.54 16.41 34.53
CA PHE A 6 41.47 17.41 33.46
C PHE A 6 41.82 16.85 32.08
N ILE A 7 42.81 15.95 31.99
CA ILE A 7 43.19 15.31 30.71
C ILE A 7 42.08 14.38 30.20
N ALA A 8 41.45 13.61 31.09
CA ALA A 8 40.31 12.76 30.73
C ALA A 8 39.10 13.60 30.26
N LEU A 9 38.86 14.74 30.93
CA LEU A 9 37.78 15.67 30.56
C LEU A 9 38.03 16.31 29.18
N PHE A 10 39.29 16.64 28.87
CA PHE A 10 39.68 17.18 27.58
C PHE A 10 39.50 16.16 26.44
N PHE A 11 39.88 14.90 26.66
CA PHE A 11 39.66 13.81 25.69
C PHE A 11 38.17 13.52 25.46
N SER A 12 37.35 13.57 26.51
CA SER A 12 35.90 13.45 26.43
C SER A 12 35.28 14.57 25.58
N PHE A 13 35.79 15.79 25.69
CA PHE A 13 35.29 16.93 24.93
C PHE A 13 35.63 16.84 23.44
N ILE A 14 36.82 16.34 23.10
CA ILE A 14 37.24 16.09 21.71
C ILE A 14 36.38 14.99 21.07
N ALA A 15 36.09 13.92 21.82
CA ALA A 15 35.21 12.85 21.33
C ALA A 15 33.80 13.38 21.03
N ALA A 16 33.22 14.18 21.94
CA ALA A 16 31.90 14.78 21.73
C ALA A 16 31.85 15.71 20.50
N ALA A 17 32.90 16.51 20.28
CA ALA A 17 33.02 17.37 19.11
C ALA A 17 33.17 16.59 17.78
N ALA A 18 33.82 15.41 17.81
CA ALA A 18 33.92 14.54 16.65
C ALA A 18 32.55 13.92 16.27
N TYR A 19 31.76 13.49 17.27
CA TYR A 19 30.41 12.97 17.01
C TYR A 19 29.42 14.05 16.55
N SER A 20 29.62 15.33 16.89
CA SER A 20 28.73 16.41 16.44
C SER A 20 28.97 16.83 14.98
N GLN A 21 30.07 16.41 14.36
CA GLN A 21 30.40 16.68 12.95
C GLN A 21 29.89 15.59 11.99
N GLN A 22 29.06 14.66 12.46
CA GLN A 22 28.45 13.66 11.58
C GLN A 22 27.41 14.34 10.68
N GLN A 23 27.88 14.83 9.54
CA GLN A 23 27.09 15.51 8.53
C GLN A 23 26.12 14.50 7.92
N THR A 24 24.88 14.48 8.42
CA THR A 24 23.76 13.83 7.75
C THR A 24 23.47 14.62 6.49
N THR A 25 24.12 14.26 5.38
CA THR A 25 23.70 14.75 4.07
C THR A 25 22.27 14.28 3.87
N THR A 26 21.31 15.19 4.00
CA THR A 26 19.94 15.01 3.52
C THR A 26 20.01 14.99 2.00
N ILE A 27 20.40 13.83 1.45
CA ILE A 27 20.41 13.61 0.00
C ILE A 27 18.94 13.61 -0.42
N ASN A 28 18.49 14.71 -1.02
CA ASN A 28 17.20 14.81 -1.70
C ASN A 28 17.28 14.03 -3.02
N GLY A 29 17.46 12.72 -2.94
CA GLY A 29 17.65 11.85 -4.10
C GLY A 29 17.65 10.38 -3.73
N TYR A 30 17.57 9.52 -4.74
CA TYR A 30 17.56 8.06 -4.59
C TYR A 30 18.92 7.50 -5.01
N MET A 31 19.46 6.53 -4.27
CA MET A 31 20.66 5.83 -4.69
C MET A 31 20.33 4.95 -5.90
N VAL A 32 21.08 5.13 -6.99
CA VAL A 32 20.94 4.35 -8.24
C VAL A 32 22.23 3.57 -8.49
N PRO A 33 22.15 2.36 -9.07
CA PRO A 33 23.36 1.65 -9.48
C PRO A 33 24.07 2.43 -10.59
N VAL A 34 25.36 2.19 -10.72
CA VAL A 34 26.26 2.99 -11.55
C VAL A 34 27.03 2.07 -12.49
N CYS A 35 27.23 2.50 -13.74
CA CYS A 35 28.15 1.85 -14.69
C CYS A 35 29.30 2.80 -15.05
N VAL A 36 30.51 2.24 -15.19
CA VAL A 36 31.69 3.01 -15.61
C VAL A 36 31.85 2.88 -17.13
N TYR A 37 31.81 4.00 -17.84
CA TYR A 37 31.95 4.06 -19.29
C TYR A 37 33.06 5.06 -19.65
N LYS A 38 34.13 4.58 -20.32
CA LYS A 38 35.29 5.39 -20.72
C LYS A 38 35.92 6.21 -19.58
N GLY A 39 35.93 5.66 -18.36
CA GLY A 39 36.46 6.32 -17.18
C GLY A 39 35.50 7.31 -16.50
N ASP A 40 34.29 7.49 -17.03
CA ASP A 40 33.24 8.30 -16.42
C ASP A 40 32.15 7.42 -15.77
N THR A 41 31.47 7.97 -14.77
CA THR A 41 30.56 7.28 -13.85
C THR A 41 29.11 7.66 -14.19
N ILE A 42 28.37 6.77 -14.84
CA ILE A 42 27.01 7.04 -15.36
C ILE A 42 25.98 6.29 -14.51
N PRO A 43 24.88 6.94 -14.06
CA PRO A 43 23.80 6.24 -13.37
C PRO A 43 23.10 5.27 -14.34
N ALA A 44 23.00 4.01 -13.92
CA ALA A 44 22.28 2.96 -14.62
C ALA A 44 20.92 2.74 -13.94
N VAL A 45 19.83 3.06 -14.63
CA VAL A 45 18.47 2.83 -14.14
C VAL A 45 17.82 1.74 -14.98
N GLN A 46 17.36 0.67 -14.33
CA GLN A 46 16.52 -0.32 -15.00
C GLN A 46 15.11 0.23 -15.14
N LEU A 47 14.65 0.38 -16.38
CA LEU A 47 13.26 0.75 -16.64
C LEU A 47 12.35 -0.45 -16.29
N PRO A 48 11.17 -0.21 -15.71
CA PRO A 48 10.21 -1.28 -15.48
C PRO A 48 9.74 -1.86 -16.82
N ASN A 49 9.55 -3.18 -16.85
CA ASN A 49 8.99 -3.86 -18.01
C ASN A 49 7.56 -3.37 -18.28
N VAL A 50 7.29 -2.94 -19.52
CA VAL A 50 5.95 -2.53 -19.96
C VAL A 50 5.34 -3.64 -20.80
N TYR A 51 4.19 -4.15 -20.37
CA TYR A 51 3.44 -5.16 -21.11
C TYR A 51 2.54 -4.49 -22.15
N ILE A 52 2.84 -4.71 -23.44
CA ILE A 52 2.01 -4.24 -24.54
C ILE A 52 1.10 -5.37 -24.99
N PHE A 53 -0.19 -5.23 -24.70
CA PHE A 53 -1.21 -6.17 -25.16
C PHE A 53 -1.73 -5.77 -26.54
N ARG A 54 -2.00 -6.76 -27.40
CA ARG A 54 -2.63 -6.52 -28.70
C ARG A 54 -4.06 -5.96 -28.51
N PRO A 55 -4.54 -5.10 -29.42
CA PRO A 55 -5.92 -4.61 -29.36
C PRO A 55 -6.91 -5.78 -29.42
N LEU A 56 -7.96 -5.71 -28.60
CA LEU A 56 -9.00 -6.73 -28.56
C LEU A 56 -9.77 -6.76 -29.88
N LYS A 57 -9.94 -7.95 -30.45
CA LYS A 57 -10.77 -8.17 -31.64
C LYS A 57 -12.09 -8.79 -31.19
N PHE A 58 -13.18 -8.07 -31.42
CA PHE A 58 -14.54 -8.56 -31.17
C PHE A 58 -15.11 -9.10 -32.47
N LYS A 59 -15.94 -10.15 -32.40
CA LYS A 59 -16.64 -10.69 -33.56
C LYS A 59 -17.74 -9.71 -34.02
N ASN A 60 -18.46 -9.13 -33.06
CA ASN A 60 -19.62 -8.26 -33.29
C ASN A 60 -19.65 -7.05 -32.35
N GLU A 61 -20.39 -6.00 -32.73
CA GLU A 61 -20.64 -4.80 -31.90
C GLU A 61 -21.33 -5.12 -30.55
N LYS A 62 -22.20 -6.14 -30.54
CA LYS A 62 -22.87 -6.61 -29.32
C LYS A 62 -21.85 -7.13 -28.30
N GLU A 63 -20.93 -7.99 -28.74
CA GLU A 63 -19.87 -8.57 -27.90
C GLU A 63 -18.95 -7.49 -27.33
N ARG A 64 -18.59 -6.50 -28.16
CA ARG A 64 -17.83 -5.33 -27.72
C ARG A 64 -18.54 -4.58 -26.58
N ARG A 65 -19.84 -4.37 -26.71
CA ARG A 65 -20.64 -3.66 -25.69
C ARG A 65 -20.74 -4.46 -24.39
N GLU A 66 -20.97 -5.77 -24.49
CA GLU A 66 -21.01 -6.69 -23.34
C GLU A 66 -19.67 -6.73 -22.61
N TYR A 67 -18.57 -6.81 -23.34
CA TYR A 67 -17.22 -6.76 -22.76
C TYR A 67 -16.97 -5.45 -22.00
N TYR A 68 -17.29 -4.30 -22.59
CA TYR A 68 -17.08 -3.02 -21.91
C TYR A 68 -18.00 -2.84 -20.69
N ARG A 69 -19.22 -3.38 -20.72
CA ARG A 69 -20.09 -3.46 -19.55
C ARG A 69 -19.45 -4.28 -18.44
N LEU A 70 -18.93 -5.47 -18.76
CA LEU A 70 -18.23 -6.32 -17.79
C LEU A 70 -17.02 -5.61 -17.18
N VAL A 71 -16.17 -5.00 -18.01
CA VAL A 71 -15.00 -4.25 -17.54
C VAL A 71 -15.40 -3.10 -16.61
N ARG A 72 -16.45 -2.35 -16.96
CA ARG A 72 -16.99 -1.28 -16.11
C ARG A 72 -17.47 -1.83 -14.77
N ASN A 73 -18.25 -2.92 -14.79
CA ASN A 73 -18.81 -3.53 -13.59
C ASN A 73 -17.69 -4.00 -12.66
N VAL A 74 -16.72 -4.75 -13.18
CA VAL A 74 -15.56 -5.21 -12.41
C VAL A 74 -14.77 -4.03 -11.83
N LYS A 75 -14.56 -2.97 -12.61
CA LYS A 75 -13.86 -1.77 -12.12
C LYS A 75 -14.61 -1.05 -11.00
N LYS A 76 -15.94 -1.05 -11.02
CA LYS A 76 -16.76 -0.44 -9.96
C LYS A 76 -16.90 -1.33 -8.73
N THR A 77 -17.09 -2.64 -8.90
CA THR A 77 -17.31 -3.57 -7.78
C THR A 77 -16.02 -3.98 -7.08
N LEU A 78 -14.88 -3.97 -7.75
CA LEU A 78 -13.60 -4.42 -7.16
C LEU A 78 -13.15 -3.57 -5.96
N PRO A 79 -13.15 -2.22 -6.01
CA PRO A 79 -12.79 -1.40 -4.84
C PRO A 79 -13.70 -1.68 -3.65
N LEU A 80 -15.02 -1.71 -3.89
CA LEU A 80 -16.03 -2.02 -2.89
C LEU A 80 -15.78 -3.39 -2.23
N ALA A 81 -15.54 -4.43 -3.03
CA ALA A 81 -15.25 -5.76 -2.53
C ALA A 81 -13.97 -5.80 -1.66
N ARG A 82 -12.96 -4.97 -1.98
CA ARG A 82 -11.73 -4.87 -1.19
C ARG A 82 -11.98 -4.21 0.18
N GLU A 83 -12.85 -3.20 0.23
CA GLU A 83 -13.25 -2.56 1.49
C GLU A 83 -14.02 -3.52 2.39
N ILE A 84 -15.00 -4.24 1.83
CA ILE A 84 -15.76 -5.26 2.56
C ILE A 84 -14.82 -6.35 3.11
N ASN A 85 -13.89 -6.83 2.28
CA ASN A 85 -12.91 -7.83 2.71
C ASN A 85 -12.08 -7.33 3.91
N ARG A 86 -11.65 -6.06 3.88
CA ARG A 86 -10.93 -5.47 5.00
C ARG A 86 -11.80 -5.41 6.27
N ALA A 87 -13.05 -4.97 6.18
CA ALA A 87 -13.97 -4.94 7.31
C ALA A 87 -14.22 -6.34 7.89
N VAL A 88 -14.29 -7.36 7.04
CA VAL A 88 -14.42 -8.75 7.45
C VAL A 88 -13.18 -9.22 8.22
N ILE A 89 -11.97 -8.90 7.75
CA ILE A 89 -10.72 -9.22 8.45
C ILE A 89 -10.68 -8.55 9.84
N GLU A 90 -10.99 -7.26 9.91
CA GLU A 90 -11.05 -6.51 11.18
C GLU A 90 -12.09 -7.12 12.15
N THR A 91 -13.22 -7.59 11.61
CA THR A 91 -14.25 -8.29 12.39
C THR A 91 -13.75 -9.62 12.94
N TYR A 92 -12.98 -10.38 12.16
CA TYR A 92 -12.37 -11.63 12.63
C TYR A 92 -11.38 -11.37 13.79
N GLU A 93 -10.51 -10.38 13.65
CA GLU A 93 -9.57 -9.98 14.71
C GLU A 93 -10.31 -9.61 16.01
N TYR A 94 -11.44 -8.89 15.91
CA TYR A 94 -12.25 -8.54 17.08
C TYR A 94 -12.96 -9.75 17.71
N ILE A 95 -13.47 -10.68 16.89
CA ILE A 95 -14.18 -11.87 17.34
C ILE A 95 -13.29 -12.78 18.18
N GLU A 96 -11.99 -12.84 17.87
CA GLU A 96 -11.01 -13.60 18.66
C GLU A 96 -10.84 -13.06 20.09
N THR A 97 -11.13 -11.78 20.32
CA THR A 97 -11.09 -11.18 21.67
C THR A 97 -12.31 -11.51 22.53
N LEU A 98 -13.40 -11.99 21.92
CA LEU A 98 -14.66 -12.25 22.62
C LEU A 98 -14.68 -13.66 23.25
N PRO A 99 -14.99 -13.79 24.55
CA PRO A 99 -14.91 -15.06 25.25
C PRO A 99 -16.05 -16.04 24.87
N ASP A 100 -17.26 -15.54 24.64
CA ASP A 100 -18.46 -16.37 24.44
C ASP A 100 -18.87 -16.54 22.97
N LYS A 101 -19.31 -17.75 22.61
CA LYS A 101 -19.79 -18.09 21.26
C LYS A 101 -21.01 -17.27 20.87
N LYS A 102 -21.93 -17.03 21.81
CA LYS A 102 -23.15 -16.25 21.55
C LYS A 102 -22.85 -14.79 21.25
N ALA A 103 -21.85 -14.21 21.94
CA ALA A 103 -21.38 -12.85 21.69
C ALA A 103 -20.75 -12.72 20.30
N ARG A 104 -19.94 -13.70 19.90
CA ARG A 104 -19.34 -13.79 18.55
C ARG A 104 -20.41 -13.83 17.45
N GLU A 105 -21.39 -14.71 17.58
CA GLU A 105 -22.50 -14.83 16.61
C GLU A 105 -23.36 -13.56 16.53
N LYS A 106 -23.62 -12.90 17.67
CA LYS A 106 -24.36 -11.64 17.69
C LYS A 106 -23.60 -10.54 16.95
N HIS A 107 -22.29 -10.43 17.17
CA HIS A 107 -21.46 -9.43 16.52
C HIS A 107 -21.40 -9.66 15.00
N LEU A 108 -21.18 -10.90 14.55
CA LEU A 108 -21.20 -11.26 13.13
C LEU A 108 -22.49 -10.81 12.44
N LYS A 109 -23.65 -11.10 13.03
CA LYS A 109 -24.95 -10.69 12.48
C LYS A 109 -25.13 -9.18 12.41
N LEU A 110 -24.59 -8.44 13.39
CA LEU A 110 -24.64 -6.97 13.39
C LEU A 110 -23.77 -6.39 12.28
N VAL A 111 -22.54 -6.90 12.12
CA VAL A 111 -21.63 -6.48 11.04
C VAL A 111 -22.22 -6.81 9.68
N GLU A 112 -22.72 -8.03 9.49
CA GLU A 112 -23.36 -8.45 8.23
C GLU A 112 -24.52 -7.53 7.86
N LYS A 113 -25.39 -7.22 8.83
CA LYS A 113 -26.50 -6.29 8.63
C LYS A 113 -26.02 -4.89 8.26
N GLY A 114 -25.03 -4.35 8.98
CA GLY A 114 -24.49 -3.02 8.72
C GLY A 114 -23.82 -2.91 7.34
N LEU A 115 -23.01 -3.89 6.96
CA LEU A 115 -22.39 -3.96 5.64
C LEU A 115 -23.44 -4.01 4.53
N LYS A 116 -24.50 -4.81 4.72
CA LYS A 116 -25.58 -4.90 3.74
C LYS A 116 -26.30 -3.56 3.60
N GLU A 117 -26.70 -2.92 4.68
CA GLU A 117 -27.39 -1.63 4.65
C GLU A 117 -26.54 -0.53 3.99
N GLN A 118 -25.24 -0.50 4.30
CA GLN A 118 -24.32 0.50 3.76
C GLN A 118 -24.11 0.36 2.24
N TYR A 119 -23.96 -0.87 1.74
CA TYR A 119 -23.51 -1.12 0.36
C TYR A 119 -24.62 -1.57 -0.60
N THR A 120 -25.84 -1.83 -0.12
CA THR A 120 -27.00 -2.13 -0.99
C THR A 120 -27.29 -1.01 -2.00
N PRO A 121 -27.30 0.30 -1.62
CA PRO A 121 -27.56 1.37 -2.56
C PRO A 121 -26.53 1.43 -3.71
N ASP A 122 -25.25 1.29 -3.38
CA ASP A 122 -24.15 1.31 -4.36
C ASP A 122 -24.25 0.12 -5.32
N TYR A 123 -24.61 -1.05 -4.80
CA TYR A 123 -24.81 -2.25 -5.61
C TYR A 123 -26.01 -2.12 -6.56
N GLU A 124 -27.12 -1.58 -6.08
CA GLU A 124 -28.30 -1.29 -6.89
C GLU A 124 -27.98 -0.27 -7.99
N GLU A 125 -27.24 0.79 -7.67
CA GLU A 125 -26.78 1.75 -8.67
C GLU A 125 -25.97 1.06 -9.77
N ILE A 126 -24.99 0.21 -9.40
CA ILE A 126 -24.17 -0.54 -10.37
C ILE A 126 -25.05 -1.40 -11.29
N ASN A 127 -26.07 -2.07 -10.75
CA ASN A 127 -26.96 -2.91 -11.52
C ASN A 127 -27.96 -2.13 -12.39
N LEU A 128 -28.49 -0.99 -11.93
CA LEU A 128 -29.42 -0.17 -12.71
C LEU A 128 -28.80 0.35 -14.00
N PHE A 129 -27.51 0.66 -14.00
CA PHE A 129 -26.77 1.06 -15.21
C PHE A 129 -26.44 -0.11 -16.16
N THR A 130 -26.80 -1.34 -15.82
CA THR A 130 -26.49 -2.54 -16.62
C THR A 130 -27.67 -3.10 -17.42
N GLY A 131 -28.91 -2.68 -17.12
CA GLY A 131 -30.15 -3.02 -17.85
C GLY A 131 -30.22 -2.44 -19.26
#